data_AF-A0A067JPP5-F1
#
_entry.id   AF-A0A067JPP5-F1
#
_cell.length_a   1.000
_cell.length_b   1.000
_cell.length_c   1.000
_cell.angle_alpha   90.00
_cell.angle_beta   90.00
_cell.angle_gamma   90.00
#
_symmetry.space_group_name_H-M   'P 1'
#
loop_
_entity.id
_entity.type
_entity.pdbx_description
1 polymer ?
#
loop_
_entity_poly.entity_id
_entity_poly.type
_entity_poly.pdbx_seq_one_letter_code
_entity_poly.pdbx_strand_id
1 'polypeptide(L)'
;MANGKTGAELQAIEDNWLAMAQLKTFSECVMDAIKSMNNIGEGEKRRRMEQWMNQSSFDKCLSYEQAKDIAEGLGVNNLFWDWDLPRTREGFYRFKGSVMAAVVRGWAFAPHADLIWMETSSPDLDECTKFAQGVKSKQPEIMLAYNLSPSFNWDASGMTDQQMRDFIPRIARLGFCWQFITLAGFHADALVIDTFAKDFARRGMLAYVEKIQREERNNGVDTLAHQKWSGANYYDRYLKTVQGGISSTAAMGKGVTEEQFKEKTWTRSGATEMGSAGNEVIAKSRM
;
A
#
# COMPACT_ATOMS: atom_id res chain seq x y z
N MET A 1 -4.05 0.77 41.99
CA MET A 1 -2.74 0.55 41.34
C MET A 1 -1.71 0.36 42.44
N ALA A 2 -1.19 -0.85 42.63
CA ALA A 2 -0.72 -1.31 43.94
C ALA A 2 0.52 -0.62 44.52
N ASN A 3 1.28 0.18 43.76
CA ASN A 3 2.49 0.88 44.24
C ASN A 3 2.71 2.26 43.59
N GLY A 4 1.67 2.96 43.15
CA GLY A 4 1.76 4.34 42.67
C GLY A 4 2.48 4.60 41.33
N LYS A 5 3.12 3.59 40.72
CA LYS A 5 3.81 3.73 39.43
C LYS A 5 2.85 4.07 38.29
N THR A 6 3.28 4.96 37.39
CA THR A 6 2.46 5.42 36.24
C THR A 6 3.30 5.67 34.99
N GLY A 7 2.62 5.78 33.83
CA GLY A 7 3.24 6.21 32.57
C GLY A 7 4.52 5.44 32.22
N ALA A 8 5.61 6.18 32.04
CA ALA A 8 6.91 5.64 31.63
C ALA A 8 7.50 4.60 32.61
N GLU A 9 7.20 4.70 33.91
CA GLU A 9 7.69 3.73 34.90
C GLU A 9 7.07 2.34 34.72
N LEU A 10 5.79 2.30 34.34
CA LEU A 10 5.11 1.04 34.03
C LEU A 10 5.63 0.45 32.71
N GLN A 11 5.88 1.29 31.70
CA GLN A 11 6.47 0.84 30.43
C GLN A 11 7.85 0.21 30.64
N ALA A 12 8.72 0.85 31.42
CA ALA A 12 10.06 0.32 31.71
C ALA A 12 10.03 -1.04 32.43
N ILE A 13 9.03 -1.30 33.27
CA ILE A 13 8.86 -2.60 33.93
C ILE A 13 8.45 -3.67 32.92
N GLU A 14 7.50 -3.34 32.03
CA GLU A 14 7.07 -4.25 30.97
C GLU A 14 8.23 -4.59 30.02
N ASP A 15 8.99 -3.59 29.57
CA ASP A 15 10.14 -3.78 28.68
C ASP A 15 11.20 -4.67 29.33
N ASN A 16 11.53 -4.42 30.61
CA ASN A 16 12.47 -5.25 31.36
C ASN A 16 11.98 -6.68 31.53
N TRP A 17 10.69 -6.87 31.84
CA TRP A 17 10.10 -8.20 31.97
C TRP A 17 10.15 -8.96 30.65
N LEU A 18 9.81 -8.30 29.53
CA LEU A 18 9.85 -8.89 28.20
C LEU A 18 11.28 -9.30 27.80
N ALA A 19 12.27 -8.47 28.12
CA ALA A 19 13.68 -8.79 27.89
C ALA A 19 14.14 -10.03 28.69
N MET A 20 13.69 -10.16 29.94
CA MET A 20 13.99 -11.32 30.79
C MET A 20 13.23 -12.58 30.39
N ALA A 21 12.00 -12.45 29.89
CA ALA A 21 11.14 -13.57 29.54
C ALA A 21 11.62 -14.33 28.28
N GLN A 22 12.49 -13.73 27.46
CA GLN A 22 13.10 -14.35 26.27
C GLN A 22 12.07 -15.04 25.37
N LEU A 23 11.01 -14.30 25.01
CA LEU A 23 9.86 -14.86 24.29
C LEU A 23 10.28 -15.56 22.99
N LYS A 24 9.78 -16.79 22.83
CA LYS A 24 9.96 -17.64 21.65
C LYS A 24 8.65 -18.35 21.33
N THR A 25 8.47 -18.66 20.06
CA THR A 25 7.40 -19.60 19.67
C THR A 25 7.68 -20.97 20.25
N PHE A 26 6.64 -21.78 20.49
CA PHE A 26 6.81 -23.13 21.01
C PHE A 26 7.78 -23.96 20.13
N SER A 27 7.67 -23.83 18.80
CA SER A 27 8.57 -24.49 17.85
C SER A 27 10.04 -24.10 18.02
N GLU A 28 10.34 -22.82 18.28
CA GLU A 28 11.70 -22.37 18.57
C GLU A 28 12.24 -22.98 19.86
N CYS A 29 11.42 -23.07 20.91
CA CYS A 29 11.80 -23.73 22.16
C CYS A 29 12.07 -25.23 21.96
N VAL A 30 11.25 -25.93 21.17
CA VAL A 30 11.46 -27.35 20.84
C VAL A 30 12.78 -27.54 20.08
N MET A 31 13.06 -26.70 19.08
CA MET A 31 14.32 -26.76 18.32
C MET A 31 15.54 -26.50 19.20
N ASP A 32 15.47 -25.53 20.11
CA ASP A 32 16.56 -25.22 21.04
C ASP A 32 16.77 -26.35 22.06
N ALA A 33 15.69 -26.99 22.51
CA ALA A 33 15.76 -28.16 23.36
C ALA A 33 16.46 -29.33 22.65
N ILE A 34 16.10 -29.63 21.39
CA ILE A 34 16.78 -30.67 20.58
C ILE A 34 18.28 -30.36 20.43
N LYS A 35 18.64 -29.11 20.14
CA LYS A 35 20.06 -28.70 20.00
C LYS A 35 20.86 -28.89 21.28
N SER A 36 20.25 -28.63 22.43
CA SER A 36 20.90 -28.69 23.75
C SER A 36 20.95 -30.09 24.37
N MET A 37 20.38 -31.11 23.73
CA MET A 37 20.46 -32.50 24.19
C MET A 37 21.89 -33.04 24.16
N ASN A 38 22.56 -33.07 25.31
CA ASN A 38 23.95 -33.56 25.42
C ASN A 38 24.05 -35.10 25.46
N ASN A 39 22.92 -35.80 25.58
CA ASN A 39 22.84 -37.26 25.66
C ASN A 39 22.73 -37.96 24.28
N ILE A 40 22.71 -37.21 23.18
CA ILE A 40 22.62 -37.74 21.81
C ILE A 40 23.69 -37.10 20.92
N GLY A 41 24.16 -37.87 19.92
CA GLY A 41 25.12 -37.37 18.93
C GLY A 41 24.48 -36.39 17.94
N GLU A 42 25.32 -35.58 17.27
CA GLU A 42 24.88 -34.54 16.32
C GLU A 42 24.03 -35.08 15.15
N GLY A 43 24.30 -36.30 14.68
CA GLY A 43 23.48 -36.93 13.63
C GLY A 43 22.04 -37.18 14.08
N GLU A 44 21.85 -37.59 15.33
CA GLU A 44 20.53 -37.83 15.90
C GLU A 44 19.78 -36.52 16.18
N LYS A 45 20.49 -35.47 16.64
CA LYS A 45 19.91 -34.13 16.77
C LYS A 45 19.37 -33.62 15.44
N ARG A 46 20.15 -33.76 14.36
CA ARG A 46 19.74 -33.36 13.01
C ARG A 46 18.51 -34.15 12.56
N ARG A 47 18.51 -35.47 12.73
CA ARG A 47 17.37 -36.33 12.39
C ARG A 47 16.09 -35.90 13.12
N ARG A 48 16.17 -35.63 14.43
CA ARG A 48 15.02 -35.15 15.23
C ARG A 48 14.55 -33.77 14.82
N MET A 49 15.48 -32.87 14.47
CA MET A 49 15.15 -31.53 13.98
C MET A 49 14.43 -31.58 12.64
N GLU A 50 14.89 -32.40 11.69
CA GLU A 50 14.23 -32.63 10.41
C GLU A 50 12.84 -33.26 10.61
N GLN A 51 12.73 -34.22 11.53
CA GLN A 51 11.46 -34.83 11.89
C GLN A 51 10.48 -33.82 12.49
N TRP A 52 10.93 -32.94 13.40
CA TRP A 52 10.14 -31.84 13.94
C TRP A 52 9.66 -30.92 12.83
N MET A 53 10.57 -30.37 12.02
CA MET A 53 10.25 -29.41 10.96
C MET A 53 9.25 -29.97 9.94
N ASN A 54 9.39 -31.26 9.59
CA ASN A 54 8.44 -31.92 8.72
C ASN A 54 7.08 -32.07 9.41
N GLN A 55 7.03 -32.54 10.66
CA GLN A 55 5.76 -32.81 11.35
C GLN A 55 5.03 -31.55 11.80
N SER A 56 5.74 -30.47 12.13
CA SER A 56 5.21 -29.20 12.62
C SER A 56 5.14 -28.11 11.55
N SER A 57 5.14 -28.48 10.27
CA SER A 57 5.12 -27.53 9.17
C SER A 57 3.83 -26.69 9.15
N PHE A 58 3.92 -25.43 8.75
CA PHE A 58 2.81 -24.47 8.82
C PHE A 58 1.56 -24.91 8.06
N ASP A 59 1.72 -25.69 6.99
CA ASP A 59 0.63 -26.20 6.17
C ASP A 59 -0.26 -27.22 6.89
N LYS A 60 0.21 -27.79 8.00
CA LYS A 60 -0.51 -28.76 8.83
C LYS A 60 -1.37 -28.12 9.92
N CYS A 61 -1.17 -26.82 10.19
CA CYS A 61 -1.95 -26.03 11.16
C CYS A 61 -2.16 -26.76 12.51
N LEU A 62 -1.09 -27.32 13.09
CA LEU A 62 -1.17 -28.05 14.35
C LEU A 62 -1.65 -27.16 15.50
N SER A 63 -2.48 -27.73 16.38
CA SER A 63 -2.73 -27.19 17.71
C SER A 63 -1.47 -27.30 18.59
N TYR A 64 -1.45 -26.55 19.69
CA TYR A 64 -0.38 -26.61 20.69
C TYR A 64 -0.24 -28.01 21.29
N GLU A 65 -1.36 -28.67 21.57
CA GLU A 65 -1.46 -29.99 22.18
C GLU A 65 -0.85 -31.05 21.27
N GLN A 66 -1.21 -31.02 19.97
CA GLN A 66 -0.61 -31.91 18.97
C GLN A 66 0.90 -31.65 18.82
N ALA A 67 1.31 -30.37 18.81
CA ALA A 67 2.71 -30.00 18.71
C ALA A 67 3.50 -30.48 19.95
N LYS A 68 2.89 -30.44 21.13
CA LYS A 68 3.47 -30.94 22.38
C LYS A 68 3.65 -32.45 22.35
N ASP A 69 2.63 -33.21 21.93
CA ASP A 69 2.71 -34.67 21.81
C ASP A 69 3.85 -35.09 20.86
N ILE A 70 4.01 -34.38 19.75
CA ILE A 70 5.12 -34.60 18.81
C ILE A 70 6.47 -34.30 19.47
N ALA A 71 6.58 -33.19 20.19
CA ALA A 71 7.83 -32.82 20.87
C ALA A 71 8.24 -33.86 21.93
N GLU A 72 7.29 -34.36 22.71
CA GLU A 72 7.50 -35.44 23.69
C GLU A 72 7.96 -36.74 22.99
N GLY A 73 7.35 -37.08 21.86
CA GLY A 73 7.78 -38.20 21.01
C GLY A 73 9.22 -38.08 20.47
N LEU A 74 9.74 -36.85 20.37
CA LEU A 74 11.14 -36.56 20.01
C LEU A 74 12.08 -36.50 21.23
N GLY A 75 11.57 -36.79 22.42
CA GLY A 75 12.31 -36.77 23.68
C GLY A 75 12.45 -35.38 24.31
N VAL A 76 11.71 -34.38 23.83
CA VAL A 76 11.63 -33.03 24.43
C VAL A 76 10.54 -33.03 25.49
N ASN A 77 10.84 -33.64 26.65
CA ASN A 77 9.88 -33.75 27.75
C ASN A 77 10.00 -32.56 28.71
N ASN A 78 8.88 -32.16 29.33
CA ASN A 78 8.82 -31.10 30.35
C ASN A 78 9.38 -29.74 29.89
N LEU A 79 9.22 -29.41 28.60
CA LEU A 79 9.62 -28.12 28.07
C LEU A 79 8.75 -27.01 28.68
N PHE A 80 9.37 -26.10 29.43
CA PHE A 80 8.68 -24.94 29.95
C PHE A 80 8.35 -23.97 28.80
N TRP A 81 7.06 -23.71 28.62
CA TRP A 81 6.56 -22.71 27.67
C TRP A 81 5.16 -22.28 28.10
N ASP A 82 4.95 -20.98 28.21
CA ASP A 82 3.69 -20.40 28.69
C ASP A 82 3.40 -19.07 27.97
N TRP A 83 2.33 -19.06 27.16
CA TRP A 83 1.85 -17.89 26.41
C TRP A 83 0.89 -16.99 27.19
N ASP A 84 0.42 -17.41 28.38
CA ASP A 84 -0.51 -16.65 29.22
C ASP A 84 0.22 -15.66 30.11
N LEU A 85 1.46 -15.98 30.52
CA LEU A 85 2.35 -15.09 31.27
C LEU A 85 2.64 -13.75 30.55
N PRO A 86 2.97 -13.70 29.24
CA PRO A 86 3.28 -12.46 28.53
C PRO A 86 2.06 -11.67 28.04
N ARG A 87 0.84 -11.98 28.50
CA ARG A 87 -0.36 -11.26 28.06
C ARG A 87 -0.31 -9.78 28.43
N THR A 88 -0.89 -8.95 27.57
CA THR A 88 -1.03 -7.51 27.86
C THR A 88 -2.04 -7.28 28.97
N ARG A 89 -2.13 -6.05 29.47
CA ARG A 89 -3.11 -5.67 30.51
C ARG A 89 -4.57 -5.86 30.04
N GLU A 90 -4.80 -5.78 28.74
CA GLU A 90 -6.08 -6.02 28.08
C GLU A 90 -6.36 -7.51 27.85
N GLY A 91 -5.37 -8.37 28.10
CA GLY A 91 -5.47 -9.83 27.93
C GLY A 91 -5.04 -10.34 26.55
N PHE A 92 -4.39 -9.53 25.71
CA PHE A 92 -3.93 -9.98 24.39
C PHE A 92 -2.69 -10.87 24.48
N TYR A 93 -2.67 -11.92 23.65
CA TYR A 93 -1.50 -12.76 23.46
C TYR A 93 -0.44 -12.05 22.61
N ARG A 94 0.84 -12.35 22.88
CA ARG A 94 1.95 -11.92 22.02
C ARG A 94 1.97 -12.77 20.76
N PHE A 95 2.17 -12.13 19.61
CA PHE A 95 2.17 -12.78 18.32
C PHE A 95 3.44 -12.42 17.54
N LYS A 96 4.14 -13.44 17.02
CA LYS A 96 5.30 -13.24 16.16
C LYS A 96 4.85 -13.15 14.70
N GLY A 97 4.67 -11.93 14.22
CA GLY A 97 4.36 -11.66 12.81
C GLY A 97 5.48 -12.11 11.87
N SER A 98 5.12 -12.51 10.66
CA SER A 98 6.04 -12.84 9.55
C SER A 98 5.26 -12.96 8.25
N VAL A 99 5.96 -12.97 7.11
CA VAL A 99 5.36 -13.29 5.80
C VAL A 99 4.67 -14.65 5.84
N MET A 100 5.27 -15.67 6.47
CA MET A 100 4.62 -16.99 6.56
C MET A 100 3.38 -16.98 7.45
N ALA A 101 3.37 -16.20 8.53
CA ALA A 101 2.15 -16.02 9.33
C ALA A 101 1.01 -15.41 8.51
N ALA A 102 1.32 -14.46 7.61
CA ALA A 102 0.35 -13.91 6.68
C ALA A 102 -0.05 -14.92 5.59
N VAL A 103 0.87 -15.74 5.08
CA VAL A 103 0.56 -16.81 4.11
C VAL A 103 -0.42 -17.83 4.71
N VAL A 104 -0.19 -18.29 5.95
CA VAL A 104 -1.09 -19.23 6.64
C VAL A 104 -2.49 -18.66 6.78
N ARG A 105 -2.60 -17.37 7.16
CA ARG A 105 -3.88 -16.67 7.18
C ARG A 105 -4.48 -16.56 5.78
N GLY A 106 -3.68 -16.28 4.77
CA GLY A 106 -4.09 -16.23 3.37
C GLY A 106 -4.69 -17.55 2.90
N TRP A 107 -4.09 -18.69 3.21
CA TRP A 107 -4.66 -20.00 2.91
C TRP A 107 -6.03 -20.22 3.55
N ALA A 108 -6.20 -19.78 4.80
CA ALA A 108 -7.46 -19.90 5.53
C ALA A 108 -8.54 -18.93 4.98
N PHE A 109 -8.14 -17.76 4.49
CA PHE A 109 -9.07 -16.75 3.97
C PHE A 109 -9.45 -16.96 2.50
N ALA A 110 -8.60 -17.60 1.70
CA ALA A 110 -8.80 -17.77 0.27
C ALA A 110 -10.16 -18.38 -0.14
N PRO A 111 -10.74 -19.37 0.58
CA PRO A 111 -12.07 -19.89 0.22
C PRO A 111 -13.23 -18.88 0.42
N HIS A 112 -12.95 -17.72 1.02
CA HIS A 112 -13.94 -16.73 1.44
C HIS A 112 -13.65 -15.32 0.88
N ALA A 113 -12.64 -15.18 0.03
CA ALA A 113 -12.24 -13.91 -0.55
C ALA A 113 -11.81 -14.10 -2.00
N ASP A 114 -12.24 -13.22 -2.90
CA ASP A 114 -11.78 -13.23 -4.29
C ASP A 114 -10.31 -12.83 -4.40
N LEU A 115 -9.82 -12.06 -3.43
CA LEU A 115 -8.54 -11.39 -3.49
C LEU A 115 -7.92 -11.23 -2.10
N ILE A 116 -6.61 -11.47 -1.98
CA ILE A 116 -5.88 -11.38 -0.71
C ILE A 116 -4.85 -10.27 -0.73
N TRP A 117 -4.79 -9.49 0.34
CA TRP A 117 -3.79 -8.44 0.58
C TRP A 117 -3.11 -8.69 1.93
N MET A 118 -1.78 -8.70 1.92
CA MET A 118 -0.93 -8.63 3.11
C MET A 118 -0.36 -7.23 3.23
N GLU A 119 -0.61 -6.55 4.35
CA GLU A 119 0.03 -5.27 4.63
C GLU A 119 1.53 -5.45 4.88
N THR A 120 2.34 -4.55 4.33
CA THR A 120 3.81 -4.54 4.47
C THR A 120 4.29 -3.29 5.18
N SER A 121 5.44 -3.35 5.84
CA SER A 121 6.09 -2.17 6.45
C SER A 121 6.96 -1.38 5.48
N SER A 122 7.26 -1.95 4.31
CA SER A 122 8.12 -1.37 3.29
C SER A 122 7.76 -1.92 1.89
N PRO A 123 8.22 -1.25 0.82
CA PRO A 123 8.08 -1.75 -0.55
C PRO A 123 9.17 -2.78 -0.88
N ASP A 124 9.09 -3.95 -0.26
CA ASP A 124 10.07 -5.04 -0.41
C ASP A 124 9.58 -6.11 -1.40
N LEU A 125 10.32 -6.25 -2.51
CA LEU A 125 9.97 -7.22 -3.56
C LEU A 125 10.19 -8.68 -3.14
N ASP A 126 11.17 -8.97 -2.29
CA ASP A 126 11.43 -10.31 -1.80
C ASP A 126 10.29 -10.76 -0.87
N GLU A 127 9.79 -9.86 -0.02
CA GLU A 127 8.58 -10.14 0.78
C GLU A 127 7.35 -10.36 -0.10
N CYS A 128 7.14 -9.53 -1.13
CA CYS A 128 6.06 -9.72 -2.10
C CYS A 128 6.15 -11.10 -2.79
N THR A 129 7.36 -11.49 -3.19
CA THR A 129 7.62 -12.78 -3.85
C THR A 129 7.35 -13.95 -2.92
N LYS A 130 7.87 -13.90 -1.69
CA LYS A 130 7.63 -14.94 -0.67
C LYS A 130 6.15 -15.08 -0.35
N PHE A 131 5.44 -13.97 -0.19
CA PHE A 131 4.01 -13.99 0.08
C PHE A 131 3.22 -14.60 -1.09
N ALA A 132 3.45 -14.10 -2.30
CA ALA A 132 2.74 -14.56 -3.49
C ALA A 132 2.96 -16.06 -3.74
N GLN A 133 4.21 -16.51 -3.73
CA GLN A 133 4.55 -17.93 -3.89
C GLN A 133 3.98 -18.78 -2.75
N GLY A 134 4.06 -18.29 -1.51
CA GLY A 134 3.54 -18.97 -0.34
C GLY A 134 2.04 -19.20 -0.43
N VAL A 135 1.24 -18.16 -0.68
CA VAL A 135 -0.22 -18.31 -0.81
C VAL A 135 -0.57 -19.17 -2.01
N LYS A 136 0.05 -18.92 -3.18
CA LYS A 136 -0.24 -19.65 -4.42
C LYS A 136 0.18 -21.11 -4.41
N SER A 137 1.05 -21.53 -3.49
CA SER A 137 1.41 -22.95 -3.31
C SER A 137 0.22 -23.85 -2.96
N LYS A 138 -0.81 -23.29 -2.30
CA LYS A 138 -2.08 -23.97 -2.02
C LYS A 138 -3.26 -23.40 -2.78
N GLN A 139 -3.17 -22.16 -3.23
CA GLN A 139 -4.26 -21.44 -3.90
C GLN A 139 -3.75 -20.80 -5.20
N PRO A 140 -3.45 -21.59 -6.26
CA PRO A 140 -2.74 -21.09 -7.44
C PRO A 140 -3.43 -19.91 -8.13
N GLU A 141 -4.75 -19.98 -8.23
CA GLU A 141 -5.59 -19.02 -8.96
C GLU A 141 -6.00 -17.79 -8.13
N ILE A 142 -5.66 -17.72 -6.84
CA ILE A 142 -6.09 -16.58 -6.01
C ILE A 142 -5.49 -15.26 -6.53
N MET A 143 -6.33 -14.23 -6.60
CA MET A 143 -5.89 -12.89 -6.93
C MET A 143 -5.21 -12.24 -5.71
N LEU A 144 -4.21 -11.41 -5.95
CA LEU A 144 -3.53 -10.66 -4.90
C LEU A 144 -3.68 -9.14 -5.09
N ALA A 145 -3.65 -8.40 -3.99
CA ALA A 145 -3.57 -6.94 -4.00
C ALA A 145 -2.40 -6.42 -3.20
N TYR A 146 -1.96 -5.23 -3.59
CA TYR A 146 -0.85 -4.55 -2.96
C TYR A 146 -1.15 -3.07 -2.72
N ASN A 147 -0.96 -2.66 -1.46
CA ASN A 147 -0.97 -1.26 -1.06
C ASN A 147 0.42 -0.65 -1.31
N LEU A 148 0.50 0.22 -2.32
CA LEU A 148 1.66 1.06 -2.60
C LEU A 148 1.68 2.22 -1.59
N SER A 149 1.93 1.89 -0.32
CA SER A 149 1.64 2.79 0.79
C SER A 149 2.42 4.11 0.70
N PRO A 150 1.74 5.27 0.83
CA PRO A 150 2.41 6.56 0.92
C PRO A 150 3.06 6.80 2.30
N SER A 151 2.81 5.92 3.28
CA SER A 151 3.55 5.93 4.55
C SER A 151 4.98 5.40 4.42
N PHE A 152 5.30 4.74 3.30
CA PHE A 152 6.67 4.37 3.00
C PHE A 152 7.47 5.60 2.56
N ASN A 153 8.71 5.70 3.03
CA ASN A 153 9.66 6.61 2.43
C ASN A 153 10.24 5.95 1.17
N TRP A 154 9.55 6.12 0.04
CA TRP A 154 9.96 5.55 -1.26
C TRP A 154 11.36 6.02 -1.68
N ASP A 155 11.68 7.29 -1.46
CA ASP A 155 12.99 7.89 -1.81
C ASP A 155 14.13 7.29 -0.97
N ALA A 156 13.87 6.98 0.30
CA ALA A 156 14.83 6.32 1.19
C ALA A 156 14.76 4.79 1.17
N SER A 157 13.99 4.19 0.25
CA SER A 157 13.84 2.72 0.18
C SER A 157 15.10 2.00 -0.31
N GLY A 158 16.05 2.73 -0.88
CA GLY A 158 17.23 2.17 -1.54
C GLY A 158 16.96 1.68 -2.97
N MET A 159 15.73 1.83 -3.48
CA MET A 159 15.44 1.59 -4.89
C MET A 159 15.99 2.72 -5.77
N THR A 160 16.50 2.34 -6.94
CA THR A 160 16.75 3.28 -8.03
C THR A 160 15.44 3.70 -8.68
N ASP A 161 15.41 4.85 -9.37
CA ASP A 161 14.27 5.28 -10.16
C ASP A 161 13.75 4.21 -11.13
N GLN A 162 14.66 3.42 -11.71
CA GLN A 162 14.28 2.33 -12.61
C GLN A 162 13.57 1.21 -11.85
N GLN A 163 14.06 0.83 -10.67
CA GLN A 163 13.40 -0.15 -9.82
C GLN A 163 12.02 0.34 -9.35
N MET A 164 11.87 1.62 -9.01
CA MET A 164 10.57 2.20 -8.65
C MET A 164 9.59 2.17 -9.83
N ARG A 165 10.04 2.56 -11.03
CA ARG A 165 9.24 2.44 -12.26
C ARG A 165 8.80 1.00 -12.54
N ASP A 166 9.68 0.04 -12.30
CA ASP A 166 9.43 -1.37 -12.59
C ASP A 166 8.69 -2.11 -11.46
N PHE A 167 8.50 -1.50 -10.28
CA PHE A 167 7.94 -2.18 -9.10
C PHE A 167 6.55 -2.76 -9.38
N ILE A 168 5.62 -1.93 -9.86
CA ILE A 168 4.23 -2.31 -10.17
C ILE A 168 4.17 -3.46 -11.21
N PRO A 169 4.81 -3.36 -12.39
CA PRO A 169 4.88 -4.46 -13.35
C PRO A 169 5.51 -5.74 -12.80
N ARG A 170 6.53 -5.63 -11.93
CA ARG A 170 7.22 -6.79 -11.36
C ARG A 170 6.30 -7.57 -10.43
N ILE A 171 5.60 -6.89 -9.51
CA ILE A 171 4.68 -7.58 -8.61
C ILE A 171 3.41 -8.04 -9.32
N ALA A 172 2.96 -7.35 -10.38
CA ALA A 172 1.84 -7.82 -11.20
C ALA A 172 2.08 -9.24 -11.76
N ARG A 173 3.32 -9.56 -12.17
CA ARG A 173 3.71 -10.90 -12.64
C ARG A 173 3.65 -11.99 -11.56
N LEU A 174 3.62 -11.61 -10.28
CA LEU A 174 3.45 -12.54 -9.16
C LEU A 174 1.97 -12.80 -8.84
N GLY A 175 1.04 -12.10 -9.49
CA GLY A 175 -0.42 -12.21 -9.27
C GLY A 175 -1.04 -11.02 -8.53
N PHE A 176 -0.27 -9.96 -8.24
CA PHE A 176 -0.80 -8.72 -7.68
C PHE A 176 -1.55 -7.90 -8.74
N CYS A 177 -2.78 -8.31 -9.04
CA CYS A 177 -3.61 -7.80 -10.13
C CYS A 177 -4.31 -6.47 -9.81
N TRP A 178 -4.45 -6.12 -8.52
CA TRP A 178 -4.98 -4.83 -8.08
C TRP A 178 -3.99 -4.13 -7.15
N GLN A 179 -3.57 -2.92 -7.53
CA GLN A 179 -2.56 -2.16 -6.80
C GLN A 179 -3.03 -0.72 -6.67
N PHE A 180 -2.83 -0.14 -5.49
CA PHE A 180 -3.39 1.18 -5.17
C PHE A 180 -2.50 1.94 -4.20
N ILE A 181 -2.49 3.27 -4.30
CA ILE A 181 -1.89 4.17 -3.30
C ILE A 181 -3.03 4.70 -2.45
N THR A 182 -3.09 4.31 -1.18
CA THR A 182 -4.23 4.60 -0.29
C THR A 182 -4.54 6.08 -0.13
N LEU A 183 -3.52 6.94 -0.03
CA LEU A 183 -3.66 8.38 0.28
C LEU A 183 -3.07 9.29 -0.81
N ALA A 184 -2.94 8.83 -2.06
CA ALA A 184 -2.38 9.65 -3.14
C ALA A 184 -3.15 10.97 -3.34
N GLY A 185 -4.49 10.91 -3.37
CA GLY A 185 -5.34 12.10 -3.51
C GLY A 185 -5.14 13.09 -2.37
N PHE A 186 -5.09 12.61 -1.12
CA PHE A 186 -4.83 13.45 0.05
C PHE A 186 -3.50 14.22 -0.06
N HIS A 187 -2.41 13.53 -0.44
CA HIS A 187 -1.11 14.19 -0.59
C HIS A 187 -1.05 15.14 -1.79
N ALA A 188 -1.69 14.79 -2.91
CA ALA A 188 -1.78 15.65 -4.09
C ALA A 188 -2.55 16.95 -3.78
N ASP A 189 -3.70 16.83 -3.13
CA ASP A 189 -4.54 17.97 -2.73
C ASP A 189 -3.81 18.87 -1.72
N ALA A 190 -3.22 18.28 -0.68
CA ALA A 190 -2.46 19.04 0.30
C ALA A 190 -1.29 19.80 -0.33
N LEU A 191 -0.55 19.17 -1.24
CA LEU A 191 0.58 19.79 -1.94
C LEU A 191 0.11 20.97 -2.81
N VAL A 192 -0.91 20.77 -3.65
CA VAL A 192 -1.37 21.84 -4.55
C VAL A 192 -1.95 23.01 -3.76
N ILE A 193 -2.73 22.75 -2.71
CA ILE A 193 -3.35 23.80 -1.88
C ILE A 193 -2.27 24.60 -1.15
N ASP A 194 -1.32 23.95 -0.49
CA ASP A 194 -0.28 24.65 0.28
C ASP A 194 0.64 25.50 -0.61
N THR A 195 1.13 24.90 -1.70
CA THR A 195 2.05 25.59 -2.61
C THR A 195 1.36 26.74 -3.35
N PHE A 196 0.12 26.54 -3.80
CA PHE A 196 -0.67 27.58 -4.44
C PHE A 196 -1.01 28.71 -3.46
N ALA A 197 -1.49 28.41 -2.25
CA ALA A 197 -1.88 29.44 -1.28
C ALA A 197 -0.70 30.35 -0.90
N LYS A 198 0.49 29.77 -0.68
CA LYS A 198 1.72 30.53 -0.40
C LYS A 198 2.13 31.45 -1.55
N ASP A 199 1.98 30.98 -2.78
CA ASP A 199 2.34 31.73 -3.98
C ASP A 199 1.30 32.83 -4.28
N PHE A 200 0.02 32.52 -4.14
CA PHE A 200 -1.09 33.45 -4.30
C PHE A 200 -1.02 34.61 -3.29
N ALA A 201 -0.68 34.33 -2.02
CA ALA A 201 -0.50 35.38 -1.03
C ALA A 201 0.61 36.40 -1.41
N ARG A 202 1.57 36.01 -2.26
CA ARG A 202 2.67 36.87 -2.71
C ARG A 202 2.42 37.54 -4.05
N ARG A 203 1.86 36.81 -5.02
CA ARG A 203 1.73 37.25 -6.42
C ARG A 203 0.29 37.44 -6.90
N GLY A 204 -0.69 37.17 -6.05
CA GLY A 204 -2.11 37.28 -6.36
C GLY A 204 -2.49 36.52 -7.62
N MET A 205 -3.27 37.14 -8.50
CA MET A 205 -3.80 36.53 -9.71
C MET A 205 -2.74 35.97 -10.66
N LEU A 206 -1.50 36.46 -10.63
CA LEU A 206 -0.44 35.89 -11.46
C LEU A 206 -0.14 34.44 -11.07
N ALA A 207 -0.18 34.10 -9.78
CA ALA A 207 -0.01 32.72 -9.31
C ALA A 207 -1.14 31.80 -9.82
N TYR A 208 -2.39 32.27 -9.82
CA TYR A 208 -3.52 31.51 -10.36
C TYR A 208 -3.39 31.30 -11.88
N VAL A 209 -3.08 32.35 -12.63
CA VAL A 209 -2.93 32.26 -14.08
C VAL A 209 -1.78 31.31 -14.46
N GLU A 210 -0.66 31.36 -13.75
CA GLU A 210 0.52 30.53 -14.06
C GLU A 210 0.42 29.10 -13.56
N LYS A 211 0.05 28.89 -12.29
CA LYS A 211 0.10 27.56 -11.66
C LYS A 211 -1.16 26.71 -11.93
N ILE A 212 -2.30 27.35 -12.20
CA ILE A 212 -3.58 26.67 -12.38
C ILE A 212 -4.05 26.82 -13.83
N GLN A 213 -4.46 28.03 -14.25
CA GLN A 213 -5.19 28.20 -15.51
C GLN A 213 -4.36 27.85 -16.76
N ARG A 214 -3.07 28.24 -16.80
CA ARG A 214 -2.17 27.88 -17.91
C ARG A 214 -1.84 26.39 -17.90
N GLU A 215 -1.60 25.80 -16.74
CA GLU A 215 -1.31 24.37 -16.62
C GLU A 215 -2.53 23.50 -16.98
N GLU A 216 -3.75 23.88 -16.57
CA GLU A 216 -4.98 23.23 -17.03
C GLU A 216 -5.09 23.28 -18.55
N ARG A 217 -4.79 24.43 -19.16
CA ARG A 217 -4.79 24.58 -20.63
C ARG A 217 -3.72 23.72 -21.30
N ASN A 218 -2.49 23.74 -20.79
CA ASN A 218 -1.34 23.01 -21.37
C ASN A 218 -1.55 21.49 -21.32
N ASN A 219 -2.17 20.99 -20.25
CA ASN A 219 -2.45 19.57 -20.06
C ASN A 219 -3.84 19.16 -20.55
N GLY A 220 -4.64 20.08 -21.08
CA GLY A 220 -5.98 19.79 -21.60
C GLY A 220 -6.98 19.34 -20.54
N VAL A 221 -6.86 19.85 -19.31
CA VAL A 221 -7.76 19.53 -18.20
C VAL A 221 -9.16 20.08 -18.50
N ASP A 222 -10.16 19.21 -18.41
CA ASP A 222 -11.54 19.47 -18.79
C ASP A 222 -12.24 20.51 -17.90
N THR A 223 -11.84 20.60 -16.63
CA THR A 223 -12.35 21.56 -15.63
C THR A 223 -12.04 23.02 -15.96
N LEU A 224 -11.11 23.32 -16.88
CA LEU A 224 -10.90 24.69 -17.37
C LEU A 224 -12.20 25.30 -17.91
N ALA A 225 -12.98 24.48 -18.64
CA ALA A 225 -14.33 24.78 -19.06
C ALA A 225 -15.34 24.22 -18.04
N HIS A 226 -15.34 24.81 -16.84
CA HIS A 226 -16.09 24.34 -15.68
C HIS A 226 -17.62 24.29 -15.85
N GLN A 227 -18.23 25.16 -16.66
CA GLN A 227 -19.67 25.10 -16.99
C GLN A 227 -19.97 23.91 -17.89
N LYS A 228 -19.14 23.68 -18.92
CA LYS A 228 -19.27 22.50 -19.77
C LYS A 228 -19.07 21.22 -18.96
N TRP A 229 -18.02 21.17 -18.14
CA TRP A 229 -17.66 20.01 -17.31
C TRP A 229 -18.75 19.65 -16.29
N SER A 230 -19.30 20.65 -15.60
CA SER A 230 -20.41 20.47 -14.65
C SER A 230 -21.76 20.11 -15.31
N GLY A 231 -21.83 20.04 -16.63
CA GLY A 231 -23.01 19.56 -17.35
C GLY A 231 -24.02 20.65 -17.73
N ALA A 232 -23.63 21.94 -17.75
CA ALA A 232 -24.55 23.03 -18.13
C ALA A 232 -25.23 22.80 -19.49
N ASN A 233 -24.48 22.30 -20.48
CA ASN A 233 -25.04 21.95 -21.80
C ASN A 233 -26.09 20.82 -21.73
N TYR A 234 -25.90 19.83 -20.84
CA TYR A 234 -26.84 18.74 -20.66
C TYR A 234 -28.15 19.28 -20.07
N TYR A 235 -28.04 20.10 -19.03
CA TYR A 235 -29.20 20.71 -18.39
C TYR A 235 -29.95 21.68 -19.32
N ASP A 236 -29.23 22.46 -20.14
CA ASP A 236 -29.84 23.33 -21.14
C ASP A 236 -30.64 22.56 -22.21
N ARG A 237 -30.16 21.39 -22.62
CA ARG A 237 -30.91 20.52 -23.54
C ARG A 237 -32.17 19.95 -22.86
N TYR A 238 -32.07 19.58 -21.59
CA TYR A 238 -33.22 19.16 -20.81
C TYR A 238 -34.28 20.28 -20.73
N LEU A 239 -33.88 21.49 -20.35
CA LEU A 239 -34.76 22.67 -20.29
C LEU A 239 -35.43 22.96 -21.62
N LYS A 240 -34.65 23.00 -22.71
CA LYS A 240 -35.20 23.22 -24.06
C LYS A 240 -36.17 22.12 -24.47
N THR A 241 -35.93 20.87 -24.09
CA THR A 241 -36.84 19.76 -24.42
C THR A 241 -38.19 19.92 -23.71
N VAL A 242 -38.19 20.25 -22.41
CA VAL A 242 -39.44 20.39 -21.63
C VAL A 242 -40.17 21.72 -21.87
N GLN A 243 -39.47 22.76 -22.32
CA GLN A 243 -40.03 24.10 -22.61
C GLN A 243 -40.35 24.33 -24.09
N GLY A 244 -40.36 23.28 -24.92
CA GLY A 244 -40.78 23.39 -26.32
C GLY A 244 -39.76 24.08 -27.25
N GLY A 245 -38.49 24.01 -26.91
CA GLY A 245 -37.36 24.42 -27.75
C GLY A 245 -36.72 25.76 -27.39
N ILE A 246 -37.31 26.54 -26.48
CA ILE A 246 -36.84 27.90 -26.12
C ILE A 246 -36.80 28.04 -24.59
N SER A 247 -35.69 28.57 -24.08
CA SER A 247 -35.53 28.91 -22.66
C SER A 247 -34.68 30.18 -22.51
N SER A 248 -35.19 31.19 -21.82
CA SER A 248 -34.46 32.45 -21.55
C SER A 248 -33.43 32.33 -20.42
N THR A 249 -33.45 31.23 -19.67
CA THR A 249 -32.54 30.94 -18.54
C THR A 249 -31.49 29.88 -18.86
N ALA A 250 -31.30 29.53 -20.14
CA ALA A 250 -30.27 28.59 -20.56
C ALA A 250 -28.87 29.16 -20.28
N ALA A 251 -28.02 28.38 -19.60
CA ALA A 251 -26.72 28.82 -19.12
C ALA A 251 -25.67 28.98 -20.24
N MET A 252 -25.82 28.24 -21.35
CA MET A 252 -24.89 28.18 -22.47
C MET A 252 -25.45 28.96 -23.68
N GLY A 253 -25.70 30.25 -23.47
CA GLY A 253 -26.16 31.20 -24.48
C GLY A 253 -25.05 32.09 -25.08
N LYS A 254 -25.47 33.12 -25.84
CA LYS A 254 -24.56 34.13 -26.41
C LYS A 254 -23.90 34.93 -25.28
N GLY A 255 -22.55 34.96 -25.24
CA GLY A 255 -21.77 35.66 -24.22
C GLY A 255 -21.30 34.80 -23.04
N VAL A 256 -21.34 33.47 -23.16
CA VAL A 256 -20.79 32.57 -22.13
C VAL A 256 -19.29 32.77 -21.98
N THR A 257 -18.82 32.82 -20.73
CA THR A 257 -17.41 33.11 -20.40
C THR A 257 -16.45 32.04 -20.92
N GLU A 258 -16.91 30.84 -21.26
CA GLU A 258 -16.05 29.77 -21.77
C GLU A 258 -15.55 29.96 -23.20
N GLU A 259 -16.15 30.87 -23.98
CA GLU A 259 -15.66 31.15 -25.34
C GLU A 259 -14.22 31.68 -25.34
N GLN A 260 -13.82 32.40 -24.29
CA GLN A 260 -12.47 32.95 -24.13
C GLN A 260 -11.36 31.88 -24.02
N PHE A 261 -11.72 30.64 -23.71
CA PHE A 261 -10.76 29.53 -23.58
C PHE A 261 -10.54 28.76 -24.89
N LYS A 262 -11.30 29.06 -25.96
CA LYS A 262 -11.23 28.36 -27.26
C LYS A 262 -10.22 28.97 -28.24
N GLU A 263 -9.75 30.19 -28.01
CA GLU A 263 -8.86 30.88 -28.94
C GLU A 263 -7.40 30.40 -28.83
N LYS A 264 -6.80 30.03 -29.97
CA LYS A 264 -5.39 29.57 -30.08
C LYS A 264 -4.35 30.70 -30.04
N THR A 265 -4.77 31.96 -29.98
CA THR A 265 -3.89 33.14 -30.06
C THR A 265 -3.98 33.96 -28.78
N TRP A 266 -3.30 33.49 -27.74
CA TRP A 266 -3.00 34.29 -26.54
C TRP A 266 -1.50 34.62 -26.51
N THR A 267 -0.99 35.23 -27.57
CA THR A 267 0.34 35.86 -27.55
C THR A 267 0.22 37.22 -26.87
N ARG A 268 0.68 37.32 -25.62
CA ARG A 268 0.93 38.64 -25.01
C ARG A 268 2.05 39.32 -25.78
N SER A 269 1.83 40.55 -26.23
CA SER A 269 2.91 41.44 -26.67
C SER A 269 3.89 41.63 -25.51
N GLY A 270 5.07 41.02 -25.60
CA GLY A 270 6.13 41.10 -24.58
C GLY A 270 6.75 39.78 -24.12
N ALA A 271 6.33 38.62 -24.65
CA ALA A 271 7.10 37.39 -24.50
C ALA A 271 8.23 37.37 -25.54
N THR A 272 9.47 37.53 -25.09
CA THR A 272 10.68 37.40 -25.92
C THR A 272 10.70 36.01 -26.55
N GLU A 273 10.76 35.96 -27.87
CA GLU A 273 10.99 34.73 -28.63
C GLU A 273 12.34 34.11 -28.18
N MET A 274 12.31 32.91 -27.61
CA MET A 274 13.47 32.01 -27.69
C MET A 274 13.29 31.15 -28.93
N GLY A 275 14.27 31.28 -29.83
CA GLY A 275 14.20 30.87 -31.22
C GLY A 275 13.83 29.42 -31.45
N SER A 276 12.97 29.22 -32.44
CA SER A 276 12.73 27.95 -33.11
C SER A 276 13.96 27.55 -33.93
N ALA A 277 14.63 26.47 -33.53
CA ALA A 277 15.47 25.69 -34.43
C ALA A 277 14.75 24.38 -34.75
N GLY A 278 14.16 24.35 -35.96
CA GLY A 278 13.96 23.21 -36.85
C GLY A 278 13.52 21.86 -36.29
N ASN A 279 12.28 21.48 -36.59
CA ASN A 279 11.99 20.30 -37.40
C ASN A 279 10.52 20.31 -37.83
N GLU A 280 10.25 20.83 -39.03
CA GLU A 280 8.98 20.57 -39.73
C GLU A 280 8.98 19.12 -40.21
N VAL A 281 8.06 18.31 -39.69
CA VAL A 281 7.70 17.03 -40.29
C VAL A 281 6.40 17.24 -41.07
N ILE A 282 6.51 17.35 -42.39
CA ILE A 282 5.37 17.40 -43.30
C ILE A 282 4.83 15.97 -43.48
N ALA A 283 3.68 15.67 -42.87
CA ALA A 283 2.91 14.47 -43.19
C ALA A 283 2.05 14.73 -44.44
N LYS A 284 2.44 14.15 -45.58
CA LYS A 284 1.58 14.07 -46.77
C LYS A 284 0.48 13.02 -46.54
N SER A 285 -0.79 13.40 -46.72
CA SER A 285 -1.89 12.43 -46.80
C SER A 285 -1.78 11.62 -48.09
N ARG A 286 -1.77 10.29 -47.98
CA ARG A 286 -2.10 9.41 -49.11
C ARG A 286 -3.62 9.23 -49.13
N MET A 287 -4.21 9.44 -50.32
CA MET A 287 -5.43 8.74 -50.72
C MET A 287 -5.17 7.23 -50.72
#